data_AF-A0AA35IS99-F1
#
_entry.id   AF-A0AA35IS99-F1
#
_cell.length_a   1.000
_cell.length_b   1.000
_cell.length_c   1.000
_cell.angle_alpha   90.00
_cell.angle_beta   90.00
_cell.angle_gamma   90.00
#
_symmetry.space_group_name_H-M   'P 1'
#
loop_
_entity.id
_entity.type
_entity.pdbx_description
1 polymer ?
#
loop_
_entity_poly.entity_id
_entity_poly.type
_entity_poly.pdbx_seq_one_letter_code
_entity_poly.pdbx_strand_id
1 'polypeptide(L)'
;MESEQLLHHYVSDLLLTTLVTFHEFKELLRSHTVDEQLLQHWYHLLQVRDAQVTADLQDRIKQFFIRLRSELLRYLESDQLSHSLSLETLIDALYKINDLLLQHLQLLDHTIHDKTLELVRFENMVRSSTGRDNAIPDLLQIIQSYINLLEEN
;
A
#
# COMPACT_ATOMS: atom_id res chain seq x y z
N MET A 1 -20.72 -27.10 -1.93
CA MET A 1 -21.89 -27.13 -1.04
C MET A 1 -21.91 -25.84 -0.26
N GLU A 2 -22.97 -25.05 -0.38
CA GLU A 2 -23.02 -23.71 0.21
C GLU A 2 -23.15 -23.84 1.73
N SER A 3 -22.23 -23.26 2.48
CA SER A 3 -22.24 -23.24 3.96
C SER A 3 -23.55 -22.75 4.57
N GLU A 4 -24.31 -21.94 3.82
CA GLU A 4 -25.68 -21.54 4.10
C GLU A 4 -26.65 -22.73 4.16
N GLN A 5 -26.57 -23.65 3.20
CA GLN A 5 -27.42 -24.85 3.14
C GLN A 5 -27.15 -25.79 4.33
N LEU A 6 -25.90 -25.85 4.81
CA LEU A 6 -25.55 -26.66 5.97
C LEU A 6 -26.16 -26.11 7.26
N LEU A 7 -26.09 -24.79 7.46
CA LEU A 7 -26.72 -24.14 8.61
C LEU A 7 -28.24 -24.22 8.54
N HIS A 8 -28.82 -24.03 7.35
CA HIS A 8 -30.25 -24.20 7.13
C HIS A 8 -30.71 -25.61 7.51
N HIS A 9 -30.00 -26.65 7.03
CA HIS A 9 -30.35 -28.04 7.33
C HIS A 9 -30.23 -28.34 8.82
N TYR A 10 -29.15 -27.90 9.46
CA TYR A 10 -28.94 -28.07 10.89
C TYR A 10 -30.06 -27.45 11.74
N VAL A 11 -30.51 -26.25 11.38
CA VAL A 11 -31.62 -25.58 12.10
C VAL A 11 -32.96 -26.28 11.83
N SER A 12 -33.19 -26.71 10.59
CA SER A 12 -34.44 -27.38 10.20
C SER A 12 -34.62 -28.72 10.91
N ASP A 13 -33.52 -29.44 11.14
CA ASP A 13 -33.53 -30.73 11.84
C ASP A 13 -33.81 -30.60 13.34
N LEU A 14 -33.70 -29.38 13.89
CA LEU A 14 -33.92 -29.09 15.31
C LEU A 14 -35.29 -28.45 15.60
N LEU A 15 -36.19 -28.36 14.62
CA LEU A 15 -37.53 -27.82 14.81
C LEU A 15 -38.40 -28.78 15.63
N LEU A 16 -39.41 -28.23 16.31
CA LEU A 16 -40.29 -29.01 17.19
C LEU A 16 -41.06 -30.08 16.42
N THR A 17 -41.50 -29.74 15.22
CA THR A 17 -42.30 -30.63 14.37
C THR A 17 -41.49 -31.66 13.58
N THR A 18 -40.16 -31.48 13.50
CA THR A 18 -39.24 -32.52 13.03
C THR A 18 -38.78 -33.44 14.17
N LEU A 19 -38.64 -32.92 15.38
CA LEU A 19 -38.25 -33.69 16.56
C LEU A 19 -39.38 -34.51 17.18
N VAL A 20 -40.60 -33.97 17.17
CA VAL A 20 -41.78 -34.62 17.74
C VAL A 20 -42.80 -34.79 16.63
N THR A 21 -42.95 -36.02 16.16
CA THR A 21 -43.96 -36.32 15.14
C THR A 21 -45.36 -36.16 15.72
N PHE A 22 -46.37 -35.99 14.85
CA PHE A 22 -47.76 -35.86 15.30
C PHE A 22 -48.21 -37.04 16.18
N HIS A 23 -47.70 -38.24 15.91
CA HIS A 23 -48.02 -39.42 16.70
C HIS A 23 -47.50 -39.30 18.14
N GLU A 24 -46.26 -38.86 18.33
CA GLU A 24 -45.64 -38.66 19.64
C GLU A 24 -46.27 -37.48 20.37
N PHE A 25 -46.59 -36.40 19.66
CA PHE A 25 -47.31 -35.25 20.20
C PHE A 25 -48.67 -35.64 20.78
N LYS A 26 -49.41 -36.49 20.06
CA LYS A 26 -50.70 -37.04 20.51
C LYS A 26 -50.56 -37.91 21.76
N GLU A 27 -49.53 -38.75 21.84
CA GLU A 27 -49.25 -39.57 23.03
C GLU A 27 -48.88 -38.71 24.24
N LEU A 28 -48.10 -37.63 24.06
CA LEU A 28 -47.71 -36.71 25.14
C LEU A 28 -48.90 -35.97 25.75
N LEU A 29 -49.91 -35.62 24.95
CA LEU A 29 -51.06 -34.82 25.38
C LEU A 29 -52.33 -35.65 25.65
N ARG A 30 -52.25 -36.98 25.53
CA ARG A 30 -53.38 -37.89 25.78
C ARG A 30 -54.05 -37.72 27.15
N SER A 31 -53.27 -37.32 28.15
CA SER A 31 -53.76 -37.07 29.51
C SER A 31 -54.56 -35.77 29.67
N HIS A 32 -54.43 -34.84 28.72
CA HIS A 32 -55.01 -33.50 28.79
C HIS A 32 -56.27 -33.38 27.93
N THR A 33 -56.33 -34.07 26.79
CA THR A 33 -57.46 -33.99 25.85
C THR A 33 -57.62 -35.30 25.07
N VAL A 34 -58.85 -35.81 24.98
CA VAL A 34 -59.20 -36.98 24.15
C VAL A 34 -59.62 -36.57 22.72
N ASP A 35 -59.88 -35.27 22.51
CA ASP A 35 -60.31 -34.74 21.22
C ASP A 35 -59.14 -34.66 20.21
N GLU A 36 -59.18 -35.56 19.23
CA GLU A 36 -58.16 -35.64 18.18
C GLU A 36 -58.19 -34.44 17.21
N GLN A 37 -59.35 -33.82 17.00
CA GLN A 37 -59.46 -32.67 16.09
C GLN A 37 -58.75 -31.45 16.69
N LEU A 38 -58.89 -31.27 18.00
CA LEU A 38 -58.22 -30.20 18.73
C LEU A 38 -56.70 -30.41 18.77
N LEU A 39 -56.24 -31.65 18.96
CA LEU A 39 -54.81 -32.01 18.89
C LEU A 39 -54.22 -31.80 17.48
N GLN A 40 -54.95 -32.17 16.43
CA GLN A 40 -54.54 -31.88 15.04
C GLN A 40 -54.42 -30.38 14.79
N HIS A 41 -55.36 -29.58 15.29
CA HIS A 41 -55.32 -28.14 15.14
C HIS A 41 -54.10 -27.52 15.85
N TRP A 42 -53.80 -27.94 17.08
CA TRP A 42 -52.62 -27.46 17.81
C TRP A 42 -51.31 -27.85 17.14
N TYR A 43 -51.21 -29.09 16.66
CA TYR A 43 -50.02 -29.52 15.93
C TYR A 43 -49.85 -28.77 14.61
N HIS A 44 -50.95 -28.48 13.91
CA HIS A 44 -50.90 -27.67 12.70
C HIS A 44 -50.44 -26.23 12.98
N LEU A 45 -50.90 -25.62 14.08
CA LEU A 45 -50.40 -24.30 14.50
C LEU A 45 -48.89 -24.33 14.80
N LEU A 46 -48.38 -25.40 15.41
CA LEU A 46 -46.95 -25.60 15.62
C LEU A 46 -46.18 -25.71 14.29
N GLN A 47 -46.70 -26.45 13.31
CA GLN A 47 -46.08 -26.56 11.99
C GLN A 47 -46.03 -25.22 11.26
N VAL A 48 -47.10 -24.43 11.30
CA VAL A 48 -47.13 -23.09 10.70
C VAL A 48 -46.10 -22.19 11.38
N ARG A 49 -45.98 -22.27 12.71
CA ARG A 49 -44.99 -21.48 13.45
C ARG A 49 -43.56 -21.90 13.13
N ASP A 50 -43.27 -23.19 13.07
CA ASP A 50 -41.95 -23.72 12.70
C ASP A 50 -41.58 -23.29 11.27
N ALA A 51 -42.52 -23.32 10.33
CA ALA A 51 -42.31 -22.86 8.97
C ALA A 51 -41.97 -21.34 8.90
N GLN A 52 -42.67 -20.51 9.68
CA GLN A 52 -42.38 -19.08 9.79
C GLN A 52 -40.98 -18.83 10.38
N VAL A 53 -40.64 -19.50 11.48
CA VAL A 53 -39.32 -19.40 12.11
C VAL A 53 -38.21 -19.82 11.15
N THR A 54 -38.43 -20.86 10.37
CA THR A 54 -37.47 -21.34 9.37
C THR A 54 -37.24 -20.31 8.27
N ALA A 55 -38.30 -19.69 7.75
CA ALA A 55 -38.19 -18.66 6.72
C ALA A 55 -37.40 -17.43 7.24
N ASP A 56 -37.74 -16.95 8.44
CA ASP A 56 -37.06 -15.82 9.08
C ASP A 56 -35.57 -16.13 9.35
N LEU A 57 -35.27 -17.36 9.79
CA LEU A 57 -33.90 -17.80 10.03
C LEU A 57 -33.11 -17.94 8.74
N GLN A 58 -33.73 -18.46 7.67
CA GLN A 58 -33.09 -18.57 6.36
C GLN A 58 -32.66 -17.20 5.84
N ASP A 59 -33.54 -16.20 5.92
CA ASP A 59 -33.20 -14.83 5.52
C ASP A 59 -32.07 -14.24 6.37
N ARG A 60 -32.05 -14.51 7.68
CA ARG A 60 -30.97 -14.08 8.58
C ARG A 60 -29.65 -14.76 8.27
N ILE A 61 -29.64 -16.06 8.03
CA ILE A 61 -28.44 -16.82 7.66
C ILE A 61 -27.88 -16.28 6.35
N LYS A 62 -28.73 -16.04 5.35
CA LYS A 62 -28.33 -15.45 4.08
C LYS A 62 -27.70 -14.07 4.26
N GLN A 63 -28.36 -13.18 5.01
CA GLN A 63 -27.81 -11.84 5.29
C GLN A 63 -26.48 -11.91 6.04
N PHE A 64 -26.34 -12.83 6.99
CA PHE A 64 -25.09 -13.05 7.71
C PHE A 64 -23.96 -13.43 6.75
N PHE A 65 -24.17 -14.40 5.85
CA PHE A 65 -23.15 -14.81 4.90
C PHE A 65 -22.78 -13.73 3.89
N ILE A 66 -23.75 -12.92 3.43
CA ILE A 66 -23.48 -11.77 2.56
C ILE A 66 -22.55 -10.78 3.28
N ARG A 67 -22.87 -10.41 4.52
CA ARG A 67 -22.05 -9.49 5.32
C ARG A 67 -20.66 -10.06 5.62
N LEU A 68 -20.59 -11.33 5.99
CA LEU A 68 -19.33 -12.01 6.27
C LEU A 68 -18.43 -12.02 5.03
N ARG A 69 -18.98 -12.36 3.87
CA ARG A 69 -18.23 -12.38 2.60
C ARG A 69 -17.76 -10.98 2.20
N SER A 70 -18.59 -9.95 2.36
CA SER A 70 -18.18 -8.58 2.03
C SER A 70 -17.07 -8.07 2.94
N GLU A 71 -17.14 -8.37 4.24
CA GLU A 71 -16.08 -8.00 5.19
C GLU A 71 -14.78 -8.76 4.93
N LEU A 72 -14.86 -10.07 4.66
CA LEU A 72 -13.70 -10.87 4.28
C LEU A 72 -13.05 -10.36 3.00
N LEU A 73 -13.84 -10.02 1.98
CA LEU A 73 -13.34 -9.46 0.72
C LEU A 73 -12.58 -8.15 0.98
N ARG A 74 -13.20 -7.22 1.73
CA ARG A 74 -12.60 -5.92 2.05
C ARG A 74 -11.31 -6.08 2.85
N TYR A 75 -11.28 -7.02 3.80
CA TYR A 75 -10.07 -7.34 4.55
C TYR A 75 -8.97 -7.84 3.62
N LEU A 76 -9.29 -8.77 2.72
CA LEU A 76 -8.35 -9.34 1.75
C LEU A 76 -7.82 -8.29 0.78
N GLU A 77 -8.69 -7.42 0.27
CA GLU A 77 -8.30 -6.29 -0.58
C GLU A 77 -7.37 -5.34 0.15
N SER A 78 -7.68 -4.97 1.40
CA SER A 78 -6.82 -4.11 2.21
C SER A 78 -5.46 -4.75 2.50
N ASP A 79 -5.44 -6.04 2.82
CA ASP A 79 -4.20 -6.78 3.09
C ASP A 79 -3.33 -6.86 1.82
N GLN A 80 -3.94 -7.16 0.67
CA GLN A 80 -3.24 -7.19 -0.61
C GLN A 80 -2.73 -5.80 -1.04
N LEU A 81 -3.53 -4.75 -0.82
CA LEU A 81 -3.12 -3.36 -1.07
C LEU A 81 -1.95 -2.95 -0.18
N SER A 82 -1.86 -3.45 1.06
CA SER A 82 -0.73 -3.14 1.95
C SER A 82 0.60 -3.73 1.46
N HIS A 83 0.54 -4.84 0.72
CA HIS A 83 1.70 -5.52 0.14
C HIS A 83 1.96 -5.12 -1.32
N SER A 84 1.13 -4.27 -1.90
CA SER A 84 1.31 -3.77 -3.26
C SER A 84 1.60 -2.27 -3.27
N LEU A 85 2.56 -1.88 -4.10
CA LEU A 85 2.91 -0.47 -4.26
C LEU A 85 2.08 0.11 -5.38
N SER A 86 1.35 1.19 -5.11
CA SER A 86 0.62 1.89 -6.16
C SER A 86 1.59 2.52 -7.14
N LEU A 87 1.27 2.45 -8.44
CA LEU A 87 2.06 3.08 -9.49
C LEU A 87 2.19 4.59 -9.26
N GLU A 88 1.13 5.22 -8.74
CA GLU A 88 1.11 6.65 -8.41
C GLU A 88 2.13 6.98 -7.32
N THR A 89 2.15 6.22 -6.21
CA THR A 89 3.15 6.40 -5.15
C THR A 89 4.57 6.17 -5.65
N LEU A 90 4.77 5.21 -6.56
CA LEU A 90 6.07 4.96 -7.17
C LEU A 90 6.50 6.14 -8.06
N ILE A 91 5.60 6.65 -8.90
CA ILE A 91 5.86 7.79 -9.78
C ILE A 91 6.19 9.04 -8.97
N ASP A 92 5.43 9.33 -7.91
CA ASP A 92 5.70 10.45 -7.01
C ASP A 92 7.06 10.34 -6.32
N ALA A 93 7.43 9.12 -5.90
CA ALA A 93 8.75 8.87 -5.33
C ALA A 93 9.86 9.09 -6.36
N LEU A 94 9.67 8.66 -7.61
CA LEU A 94 10.62 8.87 -8.69
C LEU A 94 10.79 10.36 -9.02
N TYR A 95 9.70 11.14 -9.06
CA TYR A 95 9.80 12.59 -9.24
C TYR A 95 10.58 13.27 -8.10
N LYS A 96 10.32 12.90 -6.85
CA LYS A 96 11.08 13.42 -5.69
C LYS A 96 12.56 13.05 -5.77
N ILE A 97 12.89 11.84 -6.19
CA ILE A 97 14.28 11.41 -6.39
C ILE A 97 14.92 12.25 -7.50
N ASN A 98 14.22 12.48 -8.60
CA ASN A 98 14.73 13.31 -9.70
C ASN A 98 14.99 14.76 -9.24
N ASP A 99 14.10 15.34 -8.46
CA ASP A 99 14.29 16.70 -7.92
C ASP A 99 15.52 16.78 -7.01
N LEU A 100 15.73 15.78 -6.14
CA LEU A 100 16.92 15.70 -5.30
C LEU A 100 18.20 15.54 -6.13
N LEU A 101 18.18 14.71 -7.16
CA LEU A 101 19.32 14.53 -8.07
C LEU A 101 19.64 15.81 -8.83
N LEU A 102 18.62 16.54 -9.30
CA LEU A 102 18.78 17.84 -9.96
C LEU A 102 19.38 18.87 -9.02
N GLN A 103 18.92 18.96 -7.77
CA GLN A 103 19.50 19.86 -6.77
C GLN A 103 20.98 19.54 -6.51
N HIS A 104 21.32 18.26 -6.38
CA HIS A 104 22.71 17.84 -6.23
C HIS A 104 23.57 18.20 -7.44
N LEU A 105 23.06 18.00 -8.66
CA LEU A 105 23.76 18.38 -9.89
C LEU A 105 23.98 19.89 -9.97
N GLN A 106 22.96 20.69 -9.66
CA GLN A 106 23.07 22.15 -9.64
C GLN A 106 24.11 22.65 -8.65
N LEU A 107 24.15 22.06 -7.44
CA LEU A 107 25.16 22.42 -6.44
C LEU A 107 26.58 22.06 -6.91
N LEU A 108 26.72 20.92 -7.58
CA LEU A 108 27.99 20.46 -8.13
C LEU A 108 28.46 21.37 -9.27
N ASP A 109 27.55 21.76 -10.15
CA ASP A 109 27.81 22.69 -11.25
C ASP A 109 28.20 24.08 -10.72
N HIS A 110 27.52 24.57 -9.67
CA HIS A 110 27.89 25.81 -8.99
C HIS A 110 29.31 25.74 -8.40
N THR A 111 29.64 24.62 -7.78
CA THR A 111 30.97 24.40 -7.19
C THR A 111 32.06 24.37 -8.28
N ILE A 112 31.79 23.74 -9.42
CA ILE A 112 32.70 23.73 -10.57
C ILE A 112 32.89 25.16 -11.10
N HIS A 113 31.80 25.92 -11.23
CA HIS A 113 31.84 27.30 -11.70
C HIS A 113 32.70 28.17 -10.77
N ASP A 114 32.48 28.09 -9.46
CA ASP A 114 33.27 28.82 -8.46
C ASP A 114 34.75 28.48 -8.54
N LYS A 115 35.09 27.19 -8.64
CA LYS A 115 36.48 26.74 -8.79
C LYS A 115 37.10 27.20 -10.10
N THR A 116 36.33 27.25 -11.18
CA THR A 116 36.79 27.77 -12.47
C THR A 116 37.08 29.27 -12.38
N LEU A 117 36.23 30.04 -11.70
CA LEU A 117 36.48 31.46 -11.44
C LEU A 117 37.72 31.69 -10.58
N GLU A 118 37.93 30.89 -9.52
CA GLU A 118 39.15 30.93 -8.73
C GLU A 118 40.40 30.65 -9.57
N LEU A 119 40.35 29.64 -10.45
CA LEU A 119 41.44 29.32 -11.38
C LEU A 119 41.74 30.46 -12.36
N VAL A 120 40.71 31.06 -12.96
CA VAL A 120 40.88 32.21 -13.87
C VAL A 120 41.46 33.42 -13.13
N ARG A 121 41.01 33.69 -11.90
CA ARG A 121 41.58 34.75 -11.06
C ARG A 121 43.04 34.49 -10.74
N PHE A 122 43.38 33.25 -10.38
CA PHE A 122 44.76 32.83 -10.13
C PHE A 122 45.63 32.99 -11.38
N GLU A 123 45.15 32.52 -12.53
CA GLU A 123 45.85 32.67 -13.82
C GLU A 123 46.11 34.14 -14.16
N ASN A 124 45.10 35.01 -14.03
CA ASN A 124 45.24 36.44 -14.26
C ASN A 124 46.19 37.11 -13.26
N MET A 125 46.22 36.66 -12.01
CA MET A 125 47.16 37.16 -11.00
C MET A 125 48.60 36.76 -11.32
N VAL A 126 48.83 35.50 -11.74
CA VAL A 126 50.16 35.04 -12.18
C VAL A 126 50.61 35.83 -13.42
N ARG A 127 49.75 35.97 -14.43
CA ARG A 127 50.04 36.72 -15.67
C ARG A 127 50.22 38.23 -15.47
N SER A 128 49.63 38.82 -14.42
CA SER A 128 49.84 40.23 -14.08
C SER A 128 50.98 40.44 -13.09
N SER A 129 51.33 39.43 -12.29
CA SER A 129 52.52 39.42 -11.41
C SER A 129 53.82 39.25 -12.19
N THR A 130 53.76 38.78 -13.45
CA THR A 130 54.80 39.03 -14.46
C THR A 130 54.77 40.50 -14.93
N GLY A 131 54.64 41.43 -13.98
CA GLY A 131 54.87 42.87 -14.14
C GLY A 131 56.35 43.18 -14.23
N ARG A 132 57.05 42.53 -15.15
CA ARG A 132 58.33 42.97 -15.69
C ARG A 132 58.43 42.53 -17.14
N ASP A 133 57.66 43.19 -18.01
CA ASP A 133 57.91 43.17 -19.46
C ASP A 133 59.35 43.63 -19.80
N ASN A 134 60.07 44.24 -18.84
CA ASN A 134 61.48 44.63 -18.96
C ASN A 134 62.48 43.62 -18.36
N ALA A 135 62.05 42.59 -17.62
CA ALA A 135 63.00 41.63 -17.02
C ALA A 135 63.69 40.76 -18.06
N ILE A 136 62.99 40.38 -19.12
CA ILE A 136 63.57 39.54 -20.19
C ILE A 136 64.59 40.36 -21.01
N PRO A 137 64.29 41.60 -21.45
CA PRO A 137 65.28 42.48 -22.08
C PRO A 137 66.51 42.77 -21.19
N ASP A 138 66.31 43.09 -19.91
CA ASP A 138 67.41 43.39 -18.99
C ASP A 138 68.30 42.16 -18.75
N LEU A 139 67.70 40.98 -18.63
CA LEU A 139 68.44 39.72 -18.47
C LEU A 139 69.22 39.37 -19.74
N LEU A 140 68.64 39.60 -20.92
CA LEU A 140 69.34 39.44 -22.20
C LEU A 140 70.52 40.40 -22.30
N GLN A 141 70.37 41.65 -21.86
CA GLN A 141 71.44 42.65 -21.88
C GLN A 141 72.59 42.27 -20.93
N ILE A 142 72.27 41.72 -19.75
CA ILE A 142 73.27 41.19 -18.81
C ILE A 142 74.00 39.98 -19.40
N ILE A 143 73.27 39.03 -20.00
CA ILE A 143 73.87 37.86 -20.66
C ILE A 143 74.81 38.31 -21.80
N GLN A 144 74.38 39.29 -22.60
CA GLN A 144 75.18 39.82 -23.70
C GLN A 144 76.45 40.52 -23.19
N SER A 145 76.37 41.24 -22.07
CA SER A 145 77.54 41.86 -21.44
C SER A 145 78.55 40.83 -20.94
N TYR A 146 78.09 39.69 -20.43
CA TYR A 146 78.95 38.58 -20.00
C TYR A 146 79.58 37.83 -21.18
N ILE A 147 78.86 37.67 -22.29
CA ILE A 147 79.40 37.09 -23.52
C ILE A 147 80.53 37.95 -24.06
N ASN A 148 80.34 39.27 -24.15
CA ASN A 148 81.40 40.18 -24.62
C ASN A 148 82.63 40.16 -23.69
N LEU A 149 82.43 40.06 -22.37
CA LEU A 149 83.51 39.93 -21.39
C LEU A 149 84.29 38.60 -21.49
N LEU A 150 83.63 37.55 -21.96
CA LEU A 150 84.24 36.24 -22.21
C LEU A 150 84.94 36.16 -23.57
N GLU A 151 84.50 36.97 -24.56
CA GLU A 151 85.11 37.07 -25.88
C GLU A 151 86.30 38.04 -25.93
N GLU A 152 86.41 38.98 -24.99
CA GLU A 152 87.55 39.91 -24.84
C GLU A 152 88.71 39.35 -23.98
N ASN A 153 88.57 38.13 -23.42
CA ASN A 153 89.66 37.38 -22.75
C ASN A 153 90.18 36.24 -23.65
#